data_AF-A0A2N5JLB4-F1
#
_entry.id   AF-A0A2N5JLB4-F1
#
_cell.length_a   1.000
_cell.length_b   1.000
_cell.length_c   1.000
_cell.angle_alpha   90.00
_cell.angle_beta   90.00
_cell.angle_gamma   90.00
#
_symmetry.space_group_name_H-M   'P 1'
#
loop_
_entity.id
_entity.type
_entity.pdbx_description
1 polymer ?
#
loop_
_entity_poly.entity_id
_entity_poly.type
_entity_poly.pdbx_seq_one_letter_code
_entity_poly.pdbx_strand_id
1 'polypeptide(L)'
;MATECESLRKQYAEQLENLHLINERIAGYVAPNDVPLQLHKDRRACETELARLQAEIERECRAPDPRPRPQPKHTLIVDPMYQEPESYPTITAALAAAVPGDRIVIQSGTY
;
A
#
# COMPACT_ATOMS: atom_id res chain seq x y z
N MET A 1 16.95 -15.73 -13.93
CA MET A 1 16.91 -14.36 -13.37
C MET A 1 16.28 -13.36 -14.34
N ALA A 2 16.92 -12.92 -15.44
CA ALA A 2 16.31 -11.91 -16.34
C ALA A 2 15.04 -12.43 -17.07
N THR A 3 15.04 -13.69 -17.49
CA THR A 3 13.93 -14.33 -18.21
C THR A 3 12.67 -14.55 -17.36
N GLU A 4 12.83 -14.69 -16.03
CA GLU A 4 11.71 -14.90 -15.09
C GLU A 4 11.04 -13.58 -14.72
N CYS A 5 11.82 -12.51 -14.49
CA CYS A 5 11.26 -11.17 -14.34
C CYS A 5 10.47 -10.74 -15.59
N GLU A 6 10.94 -11.08 -16.79
CA GLU A 6 10.23 -10.78 -18.05
C GLU A 6 8.96 -11.61 -18.23
N SER A 7 8.97 -12.90 -17.86
CA SER A 7 7.76 -13.73 -17.93
C SER A 7 6.69 -13.27 -16.94
N LEU A 8 7.07 -12.91 -15.72
CA LEU A 8 6.16 -12.35 -14.71
C LEU A 8 5.55 -11.02 -15.18
N ARG A 9 6.35 -10.15 -15.82
CA ARG A 9 5.85 -8.89 -16.40
C ARG A 9 4.82 -9.12 -17.51
N LYS A 10 5.02 -10.13 -18.36
CA LYS A 10 4.03 -10.50 -19.38
C LYS A 10 2.72 -10.98 -18.74
N GLN A 11 2.81 -11.87 -17.75
CA GLN A 11 1.63 -12.32 -17.01
C GLN A 11 0.89 -11.16 -16.32
N TYR A 12 1.62 -10.19 -15.77
CA TYR A 12 1.03 -8.99 -15.19
C TYR A 12 0.31 -8.13 -16.24
N ALA A 13 0.90 -7.96 -17.43
CA ALA A 13 0.28 -7.23 -18.54
C ALA A 13 -0.98 -7.93 -19.06
N GLU A 14 -0.93 -9.24 -19.27
CA GLU A 14 -2.10 -10.05 -19.65
C GLU A 14 -3.24 -9.93 -18.61
N GLN A 15 -2.89 -9.93 -17.31
CA GLN A 15 -3.88 -9.80 -16.26
C GLN A 15 -4.49 -8.39 -16.16
N LEU A 16 -3.74 -7.35 -16.55
CA LEU A 16 -4.28 -5.99 -16.71
C LEU A 16 -5.29 -5.91 -17.85
N GLU A 17 -5.01 -6.56 -18.98
CA GLU A 17 -5.95 -6.65 -20.11
C GLU A 17 -7.23 -7.38 -19.68
N ASN A 18 -7.13 -8.48 -18.94
CA ASN A 18 -8.29 -9.18 -18.39
C ASN A 18 -9.14 -8.27 -17.48
N LEU A 19 -8.49 -7.50 -16.60
CA LEU A 19 -9.18 -6.53 -15.75
C LEU A 19 -9.86 -5.43 -16.57
N HIS A 20 -9.22 -4.97 -17.64
CA HIS A 20 -9.79 -3.97 -18.54
C HIS A 20 -11.08 -4.49 -19.20
N LEU A 21 -11.06 -5.71 -19.76
CA LEU A 21 -12.24 -6.33 -20.36
C LEU A 21 -13.39 -6.50 -19.37
N ILE A 22 -13.09 -6.85 -18.11
CA ILE A 22 -14.12 -6.93 -17.05
C ILE A 22 -14.71 -5.55 -16.78
N ASN A 23 -13.88 -4.50 -16.71
CA ASN A 23 -14.34 -3.14 -16.49
C ASN A 23 -15.19 -2.62 -17.65
N GLU A 24 -14.83 -2.92 -18.90
CA GLU A 24 -15.65 -2.59 -20.07
C GLU A 24 -17.01 -3.30 -20.01
N ARG A 25 -17.03 -4.59 -19.64
CA ARG A 25 -18.28 -5.33 -19.45
C ARG A 25 -19.14 -4.72 -18.35
N ILE A 26 -18.55 -4.30 -17.23
CA ILE A 26 -19.25 -3.60 -16.14
C ILE A 26 -19.79 -2.25 -16.62
N ALA A 27 -19.03 -1.51 -17.42
CA ALA A 27 -19.44 -0.21 -17.97
C ALA A 27 -20.60 -0.33 -18.97
N GLY A 28 -20.82 -1.50 -19.57
CA GLY A 28 -21.99 -1.78 -20.41
C GLY A 28 -23.32 -1.81 -19.67
N TYR A 29 -23.31 -1.86 -18.32
CA TYR A 29 -24.53 -1.84 -17.51
C TYR A 29 -24.93 -0.40 -17.18
N VAL A 30 -26.23 -0.10 -17.34
CA VAL A 30 -26.78 1.25 -17.15
C VAL A 30 -26.80 1.66 -15.67
N ALA A 31 -27.10 0.73 -14.77
CA ALA A 31 -27.12 0.99 -13.34
C ALA A 31 -26.13 0.08 -12.59
N PRO A 32 -25.46 0.58 -11.53
CA PRO A 32 -24.52 -0.21 -10.73
C PRO A 32 -25.14 -1.47 -10.09
N ASN A 33 -26.43 -1.43 -9.77
CA ASN A 33 -27.13 -2.56 -9.15
C ASN A 33 -27.48 -3.68 -10.14
N ASP A 34 -27.43 -3.40 -11.44
CA ASP A 34 -27.72 -4.39 -12.48
C ASP A 34 -26.47 -5.20 -12.86
N VAL A 35 -25.30 -4.78 -12.37
CA VAL A 35 -24.04 -5.48 -12.60
C VAL A 35 -24.10 -6.83 -11.88
N PRO A 36 -23.94 -7.96 -12.60
CA PRO A 36 -23.92 -9.28 -11.99
C PRO A 36 -22.85 -9.37 -10.91
N LEU A 37 -23.22 -9.92 -9.74
CA LEU A 37 -22.29 -10.15 -8.63
C LEU A 37 -21.04 -10.93 -9.06
N GLN A 38 -21.17 -11.82 -10.05
CA GLN A 38 -20.06 -12.56 -10.61
C GLN A 38 -18.98 -11.62 -11.21
N LEU A 39 -19.35 -10.58 -11.96
CA LEU A 39 -18.38 -9.62 -12.51
C LEU A 39 -17.63 -8.87 -11.41
N HIS A 40 -18.31 -8.54 -10.31
CA HIS A 40 -17.64 -7.93 -9.16
C HIS A 40 -16.64 -8.89 -8.49
N LYS A 41 -16.99 -10.18 -8.39
CA LYS A 41 -16.08 -11.20 -7.86
C LYS A 41 -14.88 -11.41 -8.78
N ASP A 42 -15.12 -11.52 -10.08
CA ASP A 42 -14.08 -11.71 -11.09
C ASP A 42 -13.12 -10.51 -11.10
N ARG A 43 -13.65 -9.28 -10.98
CA ARG A 43 -12.82 -8.07 -10.85
C ARG A 43 -11.92 -8.12 -9.61
N ARG A 44 -12.48 -8.43 -8.44
CA ARG A 44 -11.69 -8.53 -7.19
C ARG A 44 -10.65 -9.63 -7.24
N ALA A 45 -10.97 -10.77 -7.86
CA ALA A 45 -10.03 -11.85 -8.07
C ALA A 45 -8.86 -11.39 -8.96
N CYS A 46 -9.16 -10.69 -10.07
CA CYS A 46 -8.13 -10.13 -10.95
C CYS A 46 -7.24 -9.11 -10.24
N GLU A 47 -7.83 -8.19 -9.46
CA GLU A 47 -7.10 -7.21 -8.64
C GLU A 47 -6.17 -7.89 -7.61
N THR A 48 -6.63 -8.98 -6.99
CA THR A 48 -5.83 -9.75 -6.02
C THR A 48 -4.64 -10.43 -6.69
N GLU A 49 -4.85 -11.07 -7.84
CA GLU A 49 -3.77 -11.70 -8.60
C GLU A 49 -2.78 -10.67 -9.15
N LEU A 50 -3.23 -9.49 -9.58
CA LEU A 50 -2.35 -8.39 -9.97
C LEU A 50 -1.45 -7.94 -8.81
N ALA A 51 -2.02 -7.78 -7.61
CA ALA A 51 -1.24 -7.42 -6.42
C ALA A 51 -0.21 -8.51 -6.07
N ARG A 52 -0.56 -9.79 -6.26
CA ARG A 52 0.34 -10.92 -6.06
C ARG A 52 1.49 -10.91 -7.07
N LEU A 53 1.19 -10.84 -8.36
CA LEU A 53 2.19 -10.79 -9.44
C LEU A 53 3.10 -9.57 -9.29
N GLN A 54 2.56 -8.41 -8.91
CA GLN A 54 3.36 -7.22 -8.65
C GLN A 54 4.31 -7.42 -7.46
N ALA A 55 3.86 -8.04 -6.37
CA ALA A 55 4.71 -8.36 -5.24
C ALA A 55 5.79 -9.39 -5.59
N GLU A 56 5.50 -10.31 -6.50
CA GLU A 56 6.44 -11.32 -7.00
C GLU A 56 7.50 -10.70 -7.92
N ILE A 57 7.10 -9.82 -8.84
CA ILE A 57 8.02 -9.00 -9.65
C ILE A 57 8.88 -8.12 -8.75
N GLU A 58 8.30 -7.48 -7.74
CA GLU A 58 9.07 -6.68 -6.79
C GLU A 58 10.04 -7.57 -6.02
N ARG A 59 9.65 -8.77 -5.57
CA ARG A 59 10.55 -9.68 -4.87
C ARG A 59 11.70 -10.18 -5.73
N GLU A 60 11.41 -10.56 -6.97
CA GLU A 60 12.38 -11.16 -7.89
C GLU A 60 13.31 -10.11 -8.49
N CYS A 61 12.79 -8.91 -8.78
CA CYS A 61 13.55 -7.85 -9.42
C CYS A 61 14.12 -6.81 -8.43
N ARG A 62 13.81 -6.88 -7.12
CA ARG A 62 14.41 -6.04 -6.08
C ARG A 62 15.49 -6.83 -5.33
N ALA A 63 16.70 -6.28 -5.25
CA ALA A 63 17.65 -6.67 -4.21
C ALA A 63 16.99 -6.47 -2.82
N PRO A 64 17.26 -7.30 -1.80
CA PRO A 64 16.51 -7.26 -0.54
C PRO A 64 16.55 -5.85 0.09
N ASP A 65 15.44 -5.12 0.03
CA ASP A 65 15.28 -3.84 0.73
C ASP A 65 14.69 -4.14 2.12
N PRO A 66 15.37 -3.78 3.21
CA PRO A 66 15.04 -4.21 4.56
C PRO A 66 13.81 -3.54 5.19
N ARG A 67 12.97 -2.82 4.43
CA ARG A 67 11.85 -2.07 5.01
C ARG A 67 10.52 -2.83 4.92
N PRO A 68 9.89 -3.19 6.06
CA PRO A 68 8.61 -3.89 6.07
C PRO A 68 7.48 -3.00 5.55
N ARG A 69 6.51 -3.62 4.85
CA ARG A 69 5.30 -2.95 4.35
C ARG A 69 4.54 -2.27 5.51
N PRO A 70 4.01 -1.06 5.34
CA PRO A 70 3.26 -0.39 6.40
C PRO A 70 1.96 -1.15 6.67
N GLN A 71 1.84 -1.75 7.85
CA GLN A 71 0.57 -2.26 8.37
C GLN A 71 -0.40 -1.08 8.58
N PRO A 72 -1.73 -1.25 8.43
CA PRO A 72 -2.70 -0.20 8.69
C PRO A 72 -2.72 0.12 10.19
N LYS A 73 -2.11 1.26 10.58
CA LYS A 73 -2.07 1.72 11.96
C LYS A 73 -3.41 2.36 12.33
N HIS A 74 -4.07 1.83 13.34
CA HIS A 74 -5.26 2.43 13.94
C HIS A 74 -4.91 3.85 14.40
N THR A 75 -5.65 4.85 13.92
CA THR A 75 -5.36 6.26 14.15
C THR A 75 -5.94 6.70 15.48
N LEU A 76 -5.10 7.15 16.41
CA LEU A 76 -5.53 8.02 17.52
C LEU A 76 -5.21 9.47 17.10
N ILE A 77 -6.25 10.26 16.89
CA ILE A 77 -6.17 11.70 16.70
C ILE A 77 -5.90 12.28 18.10
N VAL A 78 -4.78 12.97 18.30
CA VAL A 78 -4.48 13.70 19.54
C VAL A 78 -4.67 15.18 19.26
N ASP A 79 -5.56 15.80 20.04
CA ASP A 79 -5.92 17.23 20.00
C ASP A 79 -4.71 18.18 20.25
N PRO A 80 -4.74 19.41 19.72
CA PRO A 80 -3.62 20.35 19.72
C PRO A 80 -3.54 21.19 21.01
N MET A 81 -3.59 20.58 22.20
CA MET A 81 -3.66 21.32 23.47
C MET A 81 -2.76 20.80 24.60
N TYR A 82 -1.48 20.47 24.36
CA TYR A 82 -0.53 20.33 25.48
C TYR A 82 0.90 20.84 25.19
N GLN A 83 1.45 21.56 26.18
CA GLN A 83 2.52 22.56 26.16
C GLN A 83 3.92 22.04 26.59
N GLU A 84 4.94 22.82 26.18
CA GLU A 84 6.34 22.98 26.66
C GLU A 84 7.40 21.88 26.38
N PRO A 85 8.49 22.18 25.62
CA PRO A 85 9.47 21.20 25.14
C PRO A 85 10.78 21.13 25.96
N GLU A 86 10.82 21.52 27.24
CA GLU A 86 12.09 21.59 28.00
C GLU A 86 12.41 20.37 28.90
N SER A 87 11.48 19.43 29.09
CA SER A 87 11.70 18.29 30.00
C SER A 87 12.09 16.96 29.35
N TYR A 88 12.32 16.91 28.03
CA TYR A 88 12.53 15.65 27.33
C TYR A 88 13.71 15.70 26.36
N PRO A 89 14.95 15.52 26.85
CA PRO A 89 16.16 15.59 26.02
C PRO A 89 16.11 14.60 24.85
N THR A 90 15.45 13.45 25.04
CA THR A 90 15.24 12.42 24.02
C THR A 90 14.35 12.90 22.88
N ILE A 91 13.31 13.68 23.19
CA ILE A 91 12.39 14.24 22.18
C ILE A 91 13.08 15.39 21.44
N THR A 92 13.85 16.23 22.14
CA THR A 92 14.60 17.33 21.53
C THR A 92 15.68 16.83 20.58
N ALA A 93 16.39 15.77 20.94
CA ALA A 93 17.37 15.12 20.06
C ALA A 93 16.70 14.51 18.81
N ALA A 94 15.54 13.87 18.99
CA ALA A 94 14.76 13.34 17.87
C ALA A 94 14.25 14.44 16.94
N LEU A 95 13.84 15.59 17.49
CA LEU A 95 13.38 16.74 16.72
C LEU A 95 14.51 17.42 15.95
N ALA A 96 15.70 17.56 16.53
CA ALA A 96 16.87 18.11 15.86
C ALA A 96 17.38 17.22 14.70
N ALA A 97 17.16 15.90 14.80
CA ALA A 97 17.53 14.95 13.76
C ALA A 97 16.44 14.77 12.67
N ALA A 98 15.22 15.25 12.90
CA ALA A 98 14.09 15.07 12.00
C ALA A 98 14.02 16.15 10.91
N VAL A 99 13.67 15.74 9.69
CA VAL A 99 13.49 16.63 8.54
C VAL A 99 12.01 17.07 8.46
N PRO A 100 11.66 18.27 7.96
CA PRO A 100 10.27 18.67 7.80
C PRO A 100 9.46 17.64 6.99
N GLY A 101 8.44 17.06 7.62
CA GLY A 101 7.63 15.98 7.06
C GLY A 101 7.80 14.63 7.77
N ASP A 102 8.86 14.48 8.56
CA ASP A 102 9.06 13.32 9.42
C ASP A 102 8.11 13.34 10.63
N ARG A 103 7.71 12.14 11.08
CA ARG A 103 6.87 11.96 12.27
C ARG A 103 7.63 11.18 13.34
N ILE A 104 7.85 11.84 14.48
CA ILE A 104 8.49 11.24 15.66
C ILE A 104 7.43 10.48 16.44
N VAL A 105 7.66 9.19 16.70
CA VAL A 105 6.77 8.34 17.49
C VAL A 105 7.42 8.10 18.86
N ILE A 106 6.78 8.58 19.92
CA ILE A 106 7.23 8.38 21.30
C ILE A 106 6.45 7.21 21.87
N GLN A 107 7.15 6.17 22.35
CA GLN A 107 6.52 5.06 23.04
C GLN A 107 6.15 5.46 24.47
N SER A 108 4.96 5.07 24.92
CA SER A 108 4.52 5.29 26.29
C SER A 108 5.42 4.51 27.26
N GLY A 109 6.06 5.24 28.19
CA GLY A 109 7.01 4.69 29.15
C GLY A 109 8.47 5.08 28.91
N THR A 110 8.76 5.85 27.86
CA THR A 110 10.07 6.48 27.64
C THR A 110 9.94 7.99 27.89
N TYR A 111 10.14 8.38 29.15
CA TYR A 111 10.23 9.78 29.57
C TYR A 111 11.61 10.02 30.16
#